data_AF-A0A550GTK6-F1
#
_entry.id   AF-A0A550GTK6-F1
#
_cell.length_a   1.000
_cell.length_b   1.000
_cell.length_c   1.000
_cell.angle_alpha   90.00
_cell.angle_beta   90.00
_cell.angle_gamma   90.00
#
_symmetry.space_group_name_H-M   'P 1'
#
loop_
_entity.id
_entity.type
_entity.pdbx_description
1 polymer ?
#
loop_
_entity_poly.entity_id
_entity_poly.type
_entity_poly.pdbx_seq_one_letter_code
_entity_poly.pdbx_strand_id
1 'polypeptide(L)' 'AREEGVPVNGYFAWSTLDNFEWAYGYNMRFGVIHVDYKTQKRTIKDSGYLLQKIATKQ' A
#
# COMPACT_ATOMS: atom_id res chain seq x y z
N ALA A 1 -10.08 -17.20 -8.73
CA ALA A 1 -10.91 -16.90 -7.54
C ALA A 1 -12.17 -16.08 -7.86
N ARG A 2 -12.13 -14.75 -8.10
CA ARG A 2 -13.36 -13.99 -8.41
C ARG A 2 -14.03 -14.46 -9.71
N GLU A 3 -13.23 -14.70 -10.75
CA GLU A 3 -13.70 -15.26 -12.03
C GLU A 3 -14.17 -16.72 -11.92
N GLU A 4 -13.79 -17.41 -10.84
CA GLU A 4 -14.22 -18.78 -10.52
C GLU A 4 -15.45 -18.81 -9.59
N GLY A 5 -16.11 -17.66 -9.37
CA GLY A 5 -17.37 -17.57 -8.62
C GLY A 5 -17.23 -17.23 -7.14
N VAL A 6 -16.01 -17.00 -6.62
CA VAL A 6 -15.83 -16.54 -5.23
C VAL A 6 -16.26 -15.06 -5.10
N PRO A 7 -17.14 -14.69 -4.14
CA PRO A 7 -17.65 -13.32 -4.02
C PRO A 7 -16.63 -12.35 -3.39
N VAL A 8 -15.57 -12.04 -4.11
CA VAL A 8 -14.53 -11.08 -3.71
C VAL A 8 -14.92 -9.66 -4.15
N ASN A 9 -15.43 -8.87 -3.22
CA ASN A 9 -16.03 -7.56 -3.51
C ASN A 9 -15.07 -6.38 -3.30
N GLY A 10 -13.87 -6.62 -2.78
CA GLY A 10 -12.94 -5.54 -2.49
C GLY A 10 -11.52 -6.03 -2.22
N TYR A 11 -10.59 -5.10 -2.29
CA TYR A 11 -9.18 -5.30 -2.00
C TYR A 11 -8.64 -4.09 -1.26
N PHE A 12 -7.88 -4.33 -0.19
CA PHE A 12 -7.21 -3.29 0.58
C PHE A 12 -5.70 -3.54 0.54
N ALA A 13 -4.94 -2.56 0.07
CA ALA A 13 -3.49 -2.66 0.07
C ALA A 13 -2.94 -2.49 1.49
N TRP A 14 -2.19 -3.48 1.97
CA TRP A 14 -1.30 -3.30 3.11
C TRP A 14 0.04 -2.77 2.61
N SER A 15 0.42 -1.52 2.89
CA SER A 15 -0.28 -0.50 3.69
C SER A 15 -0.31 0.83 2.96
N THR A 16 -1.09 1.79 3.47
CA THR A 16 -1.07 3.16 2.93
C THR A 16 0.30 3.82 3.13
N LEU A 17 0.85 3.74 4.34
CA LEU A 17 2.13 4.34 4.73
C LEU A 17 3.14 3.28 5.13
N ASP A 18 4.42 3.57 4.92
CA ASP A 18 5.50 2.90 5.66
C ASP A 18 5.26 3.12 7.17
N ASN A 19 5.32 2.05 7.96
CA ASN A 19 4.96 2.05 9.37
C ASN A 19 5.85 1.10 10.18
N PHE A 20 5.53 0.89 11.46
CA PHE A 20 6.24 -0.02 12.35
C PHE A 20 5.77 -1.45 12.09
N GLU A 21 6.65 -2.28 11.55
CA GLU A 21 6.36 -3.66 11.18
C GLU A 21 6.80 -4.65 12.27
N TRP A 22 6.12 -4.58 13.43
CA TRP A 22 6.24 -5.55 14.51
C TRP A 22 7.69 -5.91 14.89
N ALA A 23 8.05 -7.20 14.80
CA ALA A 23 9.39 -7.70 15.12
C ALA A 23 10.50 -7.08 14.27
N TYR A 24 10.18 -6.52 13.11
CA TYR A 24 11.13 -5.89 12.20
C TYR A 24 11.28 -4.38 12.44
N GLY A 25 10.47 -3.80 13.31
CA GLY A 25 10.43 -2.36 13.53
C GLY A 25 10.26 -1.59 12.22
N TYR A 26 11.07 -0.57 11.99
CA TYR A 26 10.98 0.29 10.81
C TYR A 26 11.86 -0.16 9.63
N ASN A 27 12.46 -1.36 9.70
CA ASN A 27 13.35 -1.86 8.66
C ASN A 27 12.59 -2.35 7.43
N MET A 28 11.36 -2.87 7.62
CA MET A 28 10.47 -3.28 6.55
C MET A 28 9.48 -2.16 6.19
N ARG A 29 9.24 -1.98 4.89
CA ARG A 29 8.51 -0.82 4.35
C ARG A 29 7.42 -1.23 3.36
N PHE A 30 6.25 -1.57 3.89
CA PHE A 30 5.09 -2.06 3.13
C PHE A 30 4.22 -0.96 2.51
N GLY A 31 4.46 0.31 2.83
CA GLY A 31 3.62 1.41 2.37
C GLY A 31 3.64 1.58 0.85
N VAL A 32 2.51 1.88 0.24
CA VAL A 32 2.46 2.47 -1.11
C VAL A 32 2.89 3.95 -1.12
N ILE A 33 2.97 4.55 0.07
CA ILE A 33 3.57 5.87 0.32
C ILE A 33 4.75 5.70 1.26
N HIS A 34 5.91 6.17 0.82
CA HIS A 34 7.11 6.24 1.64
C HIS A 34 6.96 7.30 2.74
N VAL A 35 7.45 6.99 3.94
CA VAL A 35 7.58 7.93 5.05
C VAL A 35 9.06 8.06 5.41
N ASP A 36 9.59 9.28 5.29
CA ASP A 36 10.84 9.64 5.95
C ASP A 36 10.55 9.81 7.45
N TYR A 37 11.08 8.93 8.29
CA TYR A 37 10.78 8.94 9.72
C TYR A 37 11.38 10.13 10.46
N LYS A 38 12.47 10.73 9.96
CA LYS A 38 13.12 11.87 10.60
C LYS A 38 12.33 13.15 10.37
N THR A 39 11.87 13.35 9.14
CA THR A 39 11.21 14.60 8.71
C THR A 39 9.69 14.49 8.65
N GLN A 40 9.15 13.27 8.72
CA GLN A 40 7.75 12.96 8.47
C GLN A 40 7.28 13.35 7.05
N LYS A 41 8.20 13.57 6.11
CA LYS A 41 7.83 13.81 4.71
C LYS A 41 7.24 12.53 4.11
N ARG A 42 6.14 12.68 3.37
CA ARG A 42 5.50 11.58 2.62
C ARG A 42 5.85 11.70 1.14
N THR A 43 6.10 10.58 0.48
CA THR A 43 6.36 10.55 -0.96
C THR A 43 5.67 9.31 -1.54
N ILE A 44 4.78 9.52 -2.50
CA ILE A 44 4.04 8.43 -3.15
C ILE A 44 5.05 7.59 -3.95
N LYS A 45 5.03 6.28 -3.76
CA LYS A 45 5.87 5.34 -4.53
C LYS A 45 5.19 5.02 -5.86
N ASP A 46 5.92 4.41 -6.79
CA ASP A 46 5.35 3.94 -8.07
C ASP A 46 4.16 3.00 -7.87
N SER A 47 4.19 2.18 -6.81
CA SER A 47 3.07 1.31 -6.42
C SER A 47 1.81 2.09 -6.01
N GLY A 48 1.97 3.27 -5.38
CA GLY A 48 0.85 4.16 -5.06
C GLY A 48 0.22 4.77 -6.32
N TYR A 49 1.03 5.20 -7.28
CA TYR A 49 0.53 5.67 -8.58
C TYR A 49 -0.11 4.54 -9.40
N LEU A 50 0.42 3.32 -9.33
CA LEU A 50 -0.20 2.16 -9.94
C LEU A 50 -1.56 1.86 -9.30
N LEU A 51 -1.64 1.86 -7.97
CA LEU A 51 -2.90 1.65 -7.26
C LEU A 51 -3.95 2.72 -7.61
N GLN A 52 -3.52 3.99 -7.73
CA GLN A 52 -4.38 5.07 -8.23
C GLN A 52 -4.91 4.73 -9.63
N LYS A 53 -4.03 4.37 -10.57
CA LYS A 53 -4.45 4.02 -11.94
C LYS A 53 -5.43 2.86 -11.96
N ILE A 54 -5.23 1.83 -11.13
CA ILE A 54 -6.16 0.69 -11.04
C ILE A 54 -7.52 1.14 -10.49
N ALA A 55 -7.52 1.93 -9.42
CA ALA A 55 -8.74 2.40 -8.76
C ALA A 55 -9.57 3.36 -9.63
N THR A 56 -8.93 4.13 -10.52
CA THR A 56 -9.62 5.10 -11.38
C THR A 56 -9.86 4.61 -12.81
N LYS A 57 -9.38 3.41 -13.18
CA LYS A 57 -9.61 2.79 -14.50
C LYS A 57 -10.87 1.92 -14.56
N GLN A 58 -11.75 2.02 -13.57
CA GLN A 58 -13.10 1.44 -13.67
C GLN A 58 -14.00 2.33 -14.49
#